data_AF-A0A4Q7P2X8-F1
#
_entry.id   AF-A0A4Q7P2X8-F1
#
_cell.length_a   1.000
_cell.length_b   1.000
_cell.length_c   1.000
_cell.angle_alpha   90.00
_cell.angle_beta   90.00
_cell.angle_gamma   90.00
#
_symmetry.space_group_name_H-M   'P 1'
#
loop_
_entity.id
_entity.type
_entity.pdbx_description
1 polymer ?
#
loop_
_entity_poly.entity_id
_entity_poly.type
_entity_poly.pdbx_seq_one_letter_code
_entity_poly.pdbx_strand_id
1 'polypeptide(L)'
;MTKYDQIRKVVAKIMEDSEKHHIQEIREECKKIGIDLNPERNAISNVLFSMKKEGVLDSGEEKGVYWKAEKLKKDVQDSQPGEPEKKGQKIKKAQKEKKIEKELFSDINRVNTGQKKAQDTSSDLDRELKLDWEKFFVLKPQNRRNQEKRITITKEGELRLNSMLQKEIQSRKIEIIMSRDCRTILLNPQGKNAHDFTKAGTIKNTDLTELLSRLKLAFPVFYKVTWDQEMKLWKGELDIPDKK
;
A
#
# COMPACT_ATOMS: atom_id res chain seq x y z
N MET A 1 2.10 5.27 -31.75
CA MET A 1 0.97 5.78 -30.94
C MET A 1 0.48 4.60 -30.11
N THR A 2 0.46 4.69 -28.78
CA THR A 2 0.10 3.53 -27.94
C THR A 2 -1.43 3.38 -27.86
N LYS A 3 -1.92 2.17 -27.58
CA LYS A 3 -3.36 1.93 -27.35
C LYS A 3 -3.93 2.83 -26.25
N TYR A 4 -3.13 3.11 -25.22
CA TYR A 4 -3.46 4.02 -24.12
C TYR A 4 -3.63 5.48 -24.58
N ASP A 5 -2.80 5.95 -25.53
CA ASP A 5 -2.93 7.29 -26.12
C ASP A 5 -4.21 7.43 -26.96
N GLN A 6 -4.60 6.35 -27.66
CA GLN A 6 -5.84 6.32 -28.43
C GLN A 6 -7.06 6.40 -27.51
N ILE A 7 -7.10 5.60 -26.45
CA ILE A 7 -8.17 5.65 -25.43
C ILE A 7 -8.21 7.05 -24.80
N ARG A 8 -7.06 7.63 -24.46
CA ARG A 8 -6.98 8.98 -23.87
C ARG A 8 -7.57 10.05 -24.80
N LYS A 9 -7.35 9.95 -26.12
CA LYS A 9 -7.96 10.87 -27.10
C LYS A 9 -9.47 10.69 -27.19
N VAL A 10 -9.96 9.45 -27.16
CA VAL A 10 -11.40 9.16 -27.18
C VAL A 10 -12.08 9.71 -25.93
N VAL A 11 -11.50 9.44 -24.75
CA VAL A 11 -12.00 9.97 -23.47
C VAL A 11 -11.98 11.50 -23.47
N ALA A 12 -10.90 12.13 -23.94
CA ALA A 12 -10.83 13.59 -24.03
C ALA A 12 -11.91 14.19 -24.94
N LYS A 13 -12.20 13.53 -26.07
CA LYS A 13 -13.25 13.96 -27.01
C LYS A 13 -14.66 13.82 -26.43
N ILE A 14 -14.96 12.70 -25.78
CA ILE A 14 -16.27 12.48 -25.14
C ILE A 14 -16.49 13.51 -24.03
N MET A 15 -15.44 13.81 -23.27
CA MET A 15 -15.52 14.73 -22.13
C MET A 15 -15.45 16.21 -22.54
N GLU A 16 -15.39 16.56 -23.83
CA GLU A 16 -15.53 17.95 -24.29
C GLU A 16 -16.92 18.51 -23.99
N ASP A 17 -17.94 17.65 -23.99
CA ASP A 17 -19.35 18.03 -23.82
C ASP A 17 -19.68 18.46 -22.37
N SER A 18 -18.71 18.38 -21.44
CA SER A 18 -18.83 18.75 -20.01
C SER A 18 -19.94 18.02 -19.24
N GLU A 19 -20.52 16.97 -19.84
CA GLU A 19 -21.52 16.11 -19.24
C GLU A 19 -20.91 14.93 -18.47
N LYS A 20 -21.75 14.25 -17.69
CA LYS A 20 -21.40 13.07 -16.92
C LYS A 20 -21.53 11.83 -17.81
N HIS A 21 -20.44 11.10 -17.99
CA HIS A 21 -20.43 9.88 -18.79
C HIS A 21 -20.14 8.64 -17.96
N HIS A 22 -20.87 7.57 -18.26
CA HIS A 22 -20.64 6.28 -17.64
C HIS A 22 -19.52 5.52 -18.35
N ILE A 23 -18.76 4.70 -17.60
CA ILE A 23 -17.66 3.89 -18.15
C ILE A 23 -18.11 2.95 -19.28
N GLN A 24 -19.40 2.60 -19.32
CA GLN A 24 -19.99 1.78 -20.36
C GLN A 24 -20.17 2.54 -21.69
N GLU A 25 -20.50 3.82 -21.65
CA GLU A 25 -20.59 4.69 -22.83
C GLU A 25 -19.20 4.89 -23.44
N ILE A 26 -18.19 5.12 -22.59
CA ILE A 26 -16.78 5.22 -23.01
C ILE A 26 -16.31 3.92 -23.68
N ARG A 27 -16.74 2.76 -23.17
CA ARG A 27 -16.46 1.45 -23.77
C ARG A 27 -17.11 1.30 -25.14
N GLU A 28 -18.36 1.72 -25.29
CA GLU A 28 -19.10 1.63 -26.55
C GLU A 28 -18.48 2.53 -27.62
N GLU A 29 -18.09 3.75 -27.27
CA GLU A 29 -17.39 4.66 -28.18
C GLU A 29 -15.99 4.16 -28.57
N CYS A 30 -15.24 3.57 -27.64
CA CYS A 30 -13.97 2.92 -27.98
C CYS A 30 -14.16 1.74 -28.96
N LYS A 31 -15.27 0.99 -28.83
CA LYS A 31 -15.62 -0.11 -29.75
C LYS A 31 -16.02 0.42 -31.13
N LYS A 32 -16.76 1.53 -31.21
CA LYS A 32 -17.11 2.19 -32.48
C LYS A 32 -15.88 2.66 -33.27
N ILE A 33 -14.83 3.07 -32.55
CA ILE A 33 -13.56 3.55 -33.14
C ILE A 33 -12.62 2.37 -33.49
N GLY A 34 -13.04 1.11 -33.28
CA GLY A 34 -12.26 -0.08 -33.64
C GLY A 34 -11.12 -0.40 -32.69
N ILE A 35 -11.14 0.13 -31.45
CA ILE A 35 -10.14 -0.20 -30.43
C ILE A 35 -10.51 -1.56 -29.83
N ASP A 36 -9.70 -2.59 -30.12
CA ASP A 36 -9.91 -3.92 -29.55
C ASP A 36 -9.52 -3.96 -28.06
N LEU A 37 -10.55 -4.00 -27.21
CA LEU A 37 -10.46 -4.02 -25.75
C LEU A 37 -10.43 -5.45 -25.16
N ASN A 38 -10.46 -6.51 -25.99
CA ASN A 38 -10.65 -7.89 -25.53
C ASN A 38 -9.56 -8.45 -24.59
N PRO A 39 -8.26 -8.15 -24.74
CA PRO A 39 -7.25 -8.74 -23.82
C PRO A 39 -7.06 -7.93 -22.53
N GLU A 40 -7.52 -6.67 -22.44
CA GLU A 40 -7.25 -5.79 -21.30
C GLU A 40 -8.54 -5.17 -20.75
N ARG A 41 -9.31 -5.96 -19.98
CA ARG A 41 -10.56 -5.55 -19.32
C ARG A 41 -10.41 -4.27 -18.46
N ASN A 42 -9.18 -3.93 -18.09
CA ASN A 42 -8.79 -2.82 -17.21
C ASN A 42 -8.11 -1.63 -17.92
N ALA A 43 -7.89 -1.67 -19.24
CA ALA A 43 -7.18 -0.59 -19.95
C ALA A 43 -7.85 0.78 -19.77
N ILE A 44 -9.19 0.82 -19.90
CA ILE A 44 -9.99 2.04 -19.69
C ILE A 44 -9.90 2.52 -18.24
N SER A 45 -10.01 1.61 -17.27
CA SER A 45 -9.92 1.96 -15.85
C SER A 45 -8.55 2.57 -15.51
N ASN A 46 -7.47 2.05 -16.08
CA ASN A 46 -6.13 2.61 -15.90
C ASN A 46 -5.98 4.02 -16.51
N VAL A 47 -6.55 4.24 -17.70
CA VAL A 47 -6.54 5.56 -18.34
C VAL A 47 -7.36 6.57 -17.54
N LEU A 48 -8.57 6.21 -17.11
CA LEU A 48 -9.42 7.07 -16.30
C LEU A 48 -8.76 7.42 -14.96
N PHE A 49 -8.12 6.46 -14.31
CA PHE A 49 -7.34 6.70 -13.09
C PHE A 49 -6.17 7.66 -13.34
N SER A 50 -5.44 7.50 -14.45
CA SER A 50 -4.34 8.40 -14.81
C SER A 50 -4.82 9.83 -15.07
N MET A 51 -5.94 9.99 -15.76
CA MET A 51 -6.52 11.30 -16.07
C MET A 51 -7.11 11.98 -14.83
N LYS A 52 -7.66 11.20 -13.88
CA LYS A 52 -8.05 11.70 -12.56
C LYS A 52 -6.85 12.22 -11.77
N LYS A 53 -5.75 11.45 -11.73
CA LYS A 53 -4.52 11.87 -11.05
C LYS A 53 -3.90 13.13 -11.65
N GLU A 54 -4.04 13.31 -12.96
CA GLU A 54 -3.60 14.52 -13.67
C GLU A 54 -4.56 15.72 -13.47
N GLY A 55 -5.67 15.54 -12.76
CA GLY A 55 -6.65 16.60 -12.52
C GLY A 55 -7.44 17.01 -13.76
N VAL A 56 -7.58 16.09 -14.73
CA VAL A 56 -8.33 16.31 -15.98
C VAL A 56 -9.77 15.81 -15.86
N LEU A 57 -10.01 14.82 -14.99
CA LEU A 57 -11.32 14.21 -14.77
C LEU A 57 -11.66 14.14 -13.28
N ASP A 58 -12.93 14.32 -12.97
CA ASP A 58 -13.54 14.02 -11.68
C ASP A 58 -14.44 12.78 -11.77
N SER A 59 -14.73 12.20 -10.61
CA SER A 59 -15.60 11.03 -10.47
C SER A 59 -16.60 11.27 -9.35
N GLY A 60 -17.85 10.88 -9.54
CA GLY A 60 -18.91 11.07 -8.54
C GLY A 60 -18.92 9.99 -7.47
N GLU A 61 -19.89 10.11 -6.56
CA GLU A 61 -20.23 9.08 -5.56
C GLU A 61 -20.68 7.77 -6.23
N GLU A 62 -21.22 7.85 -7.44
CA GLU A 62 -21.60 6.69 -8.24
C GLU A 62 -20.39 6.04 -8.92
N LYS A 63 -20.23 4.73 -8.68
CA LYS A 63 -19.17 3.93 -9.29
C LYS A 63 -19.32 3.93 -10.82
N GLY A 64 -18.33 4.49 -11.51
CA GLY A 64 -18.24 4.40 -12.97
C GLY A 64 -18.68 5.65 -13.73
N VAL A 65 -19.01 6.74 -13.04
CA VAL A 65 -19.39 8.02 -13.66
C VAL A 65 -18.21 9.01 -13.58
N TYR A 66 -17.88 9.63 -14.71
CA TYR A 66 -16.78 10.59 -14.84
C TYR A 66 -17.23 11.84 -15.62
N TRP A 67 -16.66 13.00 -15.27
CA TRP A 67 -16.83 14.25 -16.01
C TRP A 67 -15.52 15.05 -16.03
N LYS A 68 -15.45 16.07 -16.89
CA LYS A 68 -14.28 16.95 -17.00
C LYS A 68 -14.10 17.77 -15.73
N ALA A 69 -12.92 17.72 -15.13
CA ALA A 69 -12.61 18.52 -13.95
C ALA A 69 -12.60 20.02 -14.32
N GLU A 70 -13.52 20.78 -13.74
CA GLU A 70 -13.54 22.23 -13.88
C GLU A 70 -12.49 22.81 -12.93
N LYS A 71 -11.45 23.47 -13.47
CA LYS A 71 -10.36 24.00 -12.66
C LYS A 71 -10.86 25.14 -11.76
N LEU A 72 -11.34 24.80 -10.58
CA LEU A 72 -11.53 25.70 -9.46
C LEU A 72 -10.46 25.44 -8.40
N LYS A 73 -9.51 26.38 -8.30
CA LYS A 73 -8.61 26.51 -7.16
C LYS A 73 -9.45 26.84 -5.91
N LYS A 74 -9.44 25.97 -4.89
CA LYS A 74 -9.02 26.27 -3.51
C LYS A 74 -9.51 25.24 -2.48
N ASP A 75 -8.58 24.93 -1.58
CA ASP A 75 -8.71 24.78 -0.12
C ASP A 75 -9.64 23.71 0.50
N VAL A 76 -8.95 22.75 1.16
CA VAL A 76 -9.25 22.12 2.45
C VAL A 76 -10.52 21.25 2.54
N GLN A 77 -10.35 19.92 2.67
CA GLN A 77 -10.41 19.23 3.98
C GLN A 77 -10.05 17.75 3.84
N ASP A 78 -9.11 17.31 4.67
CA ASP A 78 -8.67 15.92 4.81
C ASP A 78 -9.85 15.04 5.26
N SER A 79 -10.16 14.05 4.44
CA SER A 79 -10.92 12.86 4.83
C SER A 79 -10.35 11.70 4.03
N GLN A 80 -9.35 11.02 4.59
CA GLN A 80 -8.91 9.72 4.10
C GLN A 80 -9.52 8.62 4.97
N PRO A 81 -10.22 7.67 4.35
CA PRO A 81 -9.82 6.28 4.56
C PRO A 81 -9.65 5.53 3.23
N GLY A 82 -8.72 4.58 3.24
CA GLY A 82 -8.86 3.36 2.43
C GLY A 82 -7.87 3.21 1.27
N GLU A 83 -6.75 2.55 1.58
CA GLU A 83 -6.06 1.61 0.69
C GLU A 83 -7.06 0.69 -0.06
N PRO A 84 -6.73 0.15 -1.27
CA PRO A 84 -5.72 -0.92 -1.33
C PRO A 84 -4.87 -1.05 -2.61
N GLU A 85 -3.66 -1.61 -2.41
CA GLU A 85 -2.98 -2.73 -3.12
C GLU A 85 -3.15 -2.93 -4.66
N LYS A 86 -2.20 -3.41 -5.47
CA LYS A 86 -0.81 -3.93 -5.38
C LYS A 86 -0.36 -4.35 -6.80
N LYS A 87 0.98 -4.51 -6.96
CA LYS A 87 1.73 -5.27 -8.02
C LYS A 87 1.75 -4.60 -9.41
N GLY A 88 2.86 -4.35 -10.09
CA GLY A 88 4.26 -4.76 -9.95
C GLY A 88 4.76 -5.26 -11.30
N GLN A 89 5.80 -4.65 -11.89
CA GLN A 89 6.76 -5.31 -12.78
C GLN A 89 8.04 -4.49 -12.98
N LYS A 90 9.07 -5.21 -13.42
CA LYS A 90 10.49 -5.06 -13.09
C LYS A 90 11.27 -4.18 -14.08
N ILE A 91 12.27 -3.47 -13.54
CA ILE A 91 13.65 -3.30 -14.03
C ILE A 91 13.84 -2.67 -15.42
N LYS A 92 14.37 -1.44 -15.44
CA LYS A 92 15.58 -0.97 -16.16
C LYS A 92 15.54 0.57 -16.29
N LYS A 93 16.16 1.30 -15.36
CA LYS A 93 16.63 2.70 -15.60
C LYS A 93 17.64 3.18 -14.55
N ALA A 94 18.56 2.31 -14.14
CA ALA A 94 19.62 2.61 -13.17
C ALA A 94 20.77 3.50 -13.71
N GLN A 95 20.56 4.33 -14.74
CA GLN A 95 21.62 5.17 -15.31
C GLN A 95 21.19 6.60 -15.70
N LYS A 96 19.98 7.07 -15.34
CA LYS A 96 19.53 8.45 -15.68
C LYS A 96 19.33 9.39 -14.48
N GLU A 97 19.35 8.88 -13.25
CA GLU A 97 19.04 9.67 -12.05
C GLU A 97 20.24 10.43 -11.47
N LYS A 98 21.49 10.02 -11.75
CA LYS A 98 22.69 10.74 -11.27
C LYS A 98 22.97 12.08 -11.95
N LYS A 99 22.22 12.45 -13.01
CA LYS A 99 22.38 13.75 -13.69
C LYS A 99 21.35 14.79 -13.24
N ILE A 100 20.20 14.36 -12.72
CA ILE A 100 19.10 15.27 -12.31
C ILE A 100 19.35 15.82 -10.90
N GLU A 101 19.94 15.04 -9.98
CA GLU A 101 20.29 15.52 -8.63
C GLU A 101 21.39 16.59 -8.62
N LYS A 102 22.22 16.70 -9.67
CA LYS A 102 23.29 17.71 -9.73
C LYS A 102 22.83 19.04 -10.37
N GLU A 103 21.76 19.03 -11.16
CA GLU A 103 21.16 20.25 -11.74
C GLU A 103 20.10 20.85 -10.80
N LEU A 104 19.36 20.05 -10.02
CA LEU A 104 18.32 20.57 -9.12
C LEU A 104 18.88 21.35 -7.92
N PHE A 105 20.14 21.12 -7.54
CA PHE A 105 20.79 21.79 -6.40
C PHE A 105 21.63 23.02 -6.79
N SER A 106 21.82 23.33 -8.08
CA SER A 106 22.46 24.58 -8.50
C SER A 106 21.48 25.76 -8.61
N ASP A 107 20.20 25.48 -8.81
CA ASP A 107 19.19 26.52 -9.06
C ASP A 107 18.57 27.09 -7.78
N ILE A 108 18.64 26.35 -6.66
CA ILE A 108 18.12 26.82 -5.37
C ILE A 108 19.04 27.87 -4.72
N ASN A 109 20.35 27.82 -4.99
CA ASN A 109 21.31 28.79 -4.43
C ASN A 109 21.54 30.03 -5.31
N ARG A 110 20.79 30.21 -6.40
CA ARG A 110 20.97 31.34 -7.33
C ARG A 110 19.86 32.41 -7.27
N VAL A 111 18.90 32.28 -6.35
CA VAL A 111 17.80 33.25 -6.19
C VAL A 111 18.05 34.32 -5.11
N ASN A 112 19.13 34.21 -4.31
CA ASN A 112 19.42 35.17 -3.22
C ASN A 112 20.57 36.14 -3.50
N THR A 113 20.67 36.68 -4.71
CA THR A 113 21.49 37.88 -4.97
C THR A 113 20.88 38.69 -6.10
N GLY A 114 20.05 39.68 -5.77
CA GLY A 114 19.45 40.57 -6.77
C GLY A 114 18.33 41.45 -6.24
N GLN A 115 18.66 42.36 -5.31
CA GLN A 115 18.02 43.65 -5.03
C GLN A 115 16.48 43.78 -5.13
N LYS A 116 15.85 44.12 -4.00
CA LYS A 116 14.90 45.24 -3.97
C LYS A 116 14.91 45.91 -2.61
N LYS A 117 15.31 47.19 -2.61
CA LYS A 117 15.01 48.16 -1.56
C LYS A 117 13.49 48.26 -1.43
N ALA A 118 12.97 48.10 -0.22
CA ALA A 118 11.76 48.76 0.26
C ALA A 118 11.82 48.74 1.79
N GLN A 119 11.72 49.94 2.36
CA GLN A 119 11.72 50.21 3.78
C GLN A 119 10.45 49.70 4.45
N ASP A 120 10.60 49.39 5.74
CA ASP A 120 9.65 49.59 6.83
C ASP A 120 8.20 49.14 6.62
N THR A 121 7.81 48.07 7.30
CA THR A 121 6.80 48.03 8.38
C THR A 121 6.40 46.57 8.65
N SER A 122 6.05 46.26 9.91
CA SER A 122 5.62 44.96 10.46
C SER A 122 6.69 44.15 11.18
N SER A 123 7.04 44.61 12.39
CA SER A 123 7.99 44.00 13.32
C SER A 123 7.50 42.80 14.13
N ASP A 124 6.28 42.26 13.93
CA ASP A 124 5.70 41.40 14.97
C ASP A 124 5.03 40.08 14.54
N LEU A 125 5.28 39.56 13.32
CA LEU A 125 4.66 38.29 12.87
C LEU A 125 5.61 37.18 12.41
N ASP A 126 6.90 37.44 12.23
CA ASP A 126 7.87 36.41 11.84
C ASP A 126 8.70 35.95 13.04
N ARG A 127 8.04 35.39 14.05
CA ARG A 127 8.73 34.39 14.90
C ARG A 127 8.90 33.15 14.04
N GLU A 128 9.92 33.17 13.19
CA GLU A 128 10.43 31.96 12.52
C GLU A 128 10.65 30.91 13.60
N LEU A 129 9.74 29.93 13.67
CA LEU A 129 9.97 28.69 14.38
C LEU A 129 11.09 27.95 13.63
N LYS A 130 12.33 28.37 13.87
CA LYS A 130 13.52 27.69 13.35
C LYS A 130 13.56 26.32 13.99
N LEU A 131 13.19 25.31 13.21
CA LEU A 131 13.33 23.91 13.57
C LEU A 131 14.82 23.63 13.75
N ASP A 132 15.16 23.23 14.96
CA ASP A 132 16.50 22.82 15.36
C ASP A 132 16.75 21.38 14.88
N TRP A 133 17.31 21.26 13.68
CA TRP A 133 17.58 19.98 13.02
C TRP A 133 18.54 19.08 13.79
N GLU A 134 19.32 19.59 14.76
CA GLU A 134 20.20 18.79 15.62
C GLU A 134 19.43 17.90 16.59
N LYS A 135 18.15 18.22 16.86
CA LYS A 135 17.25 17.39 17.68
C LYS A 135 16.63 16.22 16.91
N PHE A 136 16.88 16.10 15.61
CA PHE A 136 16.28 15.09 14.76
C PHE A 136 17.35 14.15 14.23
N PHE A 137 17.00 12.87 14.10
CA PHE A 137 17.82 11.91 13.39
C PHE A 137 17.03 11.33 12.21
N VAL A 138 17.74 11.02 11.13
CA VAL A 138 17.13 10.34 9.99
C VAL A 138 17.01 8.86 10.31
N LEU A 139 15.78 8.38 10.47
CA LEU A 139 15.50 6.96 10.65
C LEU A 139 15.91 6.19 9.38
N LYS A 140 16.90 5.31 9.50
CA LYS A 140 17.34 4.46 8.39
C LYS A 140 16.25 3.41 8.09
N PRO A 141 15.98 3.09 6.80
CA PRO A 141 15.08 2.01 6.43
C PRO A 141 15.55 0.69 7.03
N GLN A 142 14.66 -0.03 7.70
CA GLN A 142 14.97 -1.33 8.27
C GLN A 142 15.32 -2.32 7.14
N ASN A 143 16.47 -3.00 7.27
CA ASN A 143 16.89 -4.01 6.30
C ASN A 143 15.94 -5.23 6.35
N ARG A 144 15.03 -5.32 5.36
CA ARG A 144 13.99 -6.37 5.26
C ARG A 144 14.52 -7.78 4.96
N ARG A 145 15.83 -7.97 4.78
CA ARG A 145 16.40 -9.18 4.14
C ARG A 145 16.32 -10.47 4.96
N ASN A 146 16.18 -10.40 6.28
CA ASN A 146 16.08 -11.59 7.15
C ASN A 146 15.00 -11.39 8.23
N GLN A 147 13.73 -11.31 7.81
CA GLN A 147 12.64 -11.45 8.79
C GLN A 147 12.49 -12.94 9.12
N GLU A 148 12.66 -13.29 10.39
CA GLU A 148 12.36 -14.63 10.91
C GLU A 148 10.94 -15.04 10.52
N LYS A 149 10.72 -16.32 10.19
CA LYS A 149 9.37 -16.86 9.96
C LYS A 149 8.61 -16.79 11.28
N ARG A 150 7.45 -16.14 11.27
CA ARG A 150 6.77 -15.77 12.51
C ARG A 150 5.27 -15.89 12.37
N ILE A 151 4.65 -16.40 13.44
CA ILE A 151 3.21 -16.29 13.69
C ILE A 151 3.02 -15.22 14.76
N THR A 152 2.04 -14.35 14.56
CA THR A 152 1.62 -13.34 15.54
C THR A 152 0.15 -13.55 15.85
N ILE A 153 -0.20 -13.64 17.13
CA ILE A 153 -1.59 -13.66 17.58
C ILE A 153 -1.87 -12.34 18.29
N THR A 154 -2.80 -11.54 17.75
CA THR A 154 -3.17 -10.25 18.32
C THR A 154 -4.23 -10.40 19.42
N LYS A 155 -4.44 -9.33 20.20
CA LYS A 155 -5.44 -9.33 21.27
C LYS A 155 -6.88 -9.42 20.73
N GLU A 156 -7.08 -9.03 19.48
CA GLU A 156 -8.35 -9.09 18.74
C GLU A 156 -8.63 -10.50 18.16
N GLY A 157 -7.70 -11.44 18.36
CA GLY A 157 -7.82 -12.83 17.92
C GLY A 157 -7.41 -13.05 16.49
N GLU A 158 -6.64 -12.15 15.91
CA GLU A 158 -6.07 -12.38 14.61
C GLU A 158 -4.77 -13.18 14.71
N LEU A 159 -4.75 -14.36 14.11
CA LEU A 159 -3.54 -15.12 13.87
C LEU A 159 -2.99 -14.74 12.49
N ARG A 160 -1.78 -14.20 12.47
CA ARG A 160 -1.12 -13.62 11.31
C ARG A 160 0.18 -14.35 11.01
N LEU A 161 0.30 -14.87 9.79
CA LEU A 161 1.54 -15.43 9.25
C LEU A 161 2.31 -14.31 8.57
N ASN A 162 3.61 -14.17 8.81
CA ASN A 162 4.39 -13.19 8.06
C ASN A 162 4.63 -13.60 6.59
N SER A 163 5.01 -12.63 5.76
CA SER A 163 5.16 -12.87 4.32
C SER A 163 6.22 -13.92 3.95
N MET A 164 7.20 -14.15 4.82
CA MET A 164 8.23 -15.19 4.63
C MET A 164 7.63 -16.59 4.86
N LEU A 165 6.93 -16.79 5.98
CA LEU A 165 6.28 -18.06 6.29
C LEU A 165 5.20 -18.42 5.26
N GLN A 166 4.41 -17.45 4.81
CA GLN A 166 3.39 -17.67 3.78
C GLN A 166 3.97 -18.20 2.46
N LYS A 167 5.12 -17.67 2.03
CA LYS A 167 5.79 -18.09 0.78
C LYS A 167 6.28 -19.53 0.83
N GLU A 168 6.59 -20.04 2.02
CA GLU A 168 7.10 -21.39 2.19
C GLU A 168 5.99 -22.41 2.42
N ILE A 169 4.92 -22.06 3.15
CA ILE A 169 3.76 -22.96 3.32
C ILE A 169 3.03 -23.19 2.00
N GLN A 170 2.97 -22.17 1.13
CA GLN A 170 2.32 -22.22 -0.19
C GLN A 170 0.86 -22.72 -0.20
N SER A 171 0.19 -22.66 0.95
CA SER A 171 -1.22 -22.99 1.13
C SER A 171 -1.91 -21.93 1.97
N ARG A 172 -3.21 -21.73 1.72
CA ARG A 172 -4.10 -20.94 2.58
C ARG A 172 -5.01 -21.82 3.44
N LYS A 173 -5.08 -23.12 3.14
CA LYS A 173 -5.77 -24.12 3.96
C LYS A 173 -4.74 -24.76 4.86
N ILE A 174 -4.79 -24.41 6.14
CA ILE A 174 -3.76 -24.80 7.10
C ILE A 174 -4.46 -25.23 8.38
N GLU A 175 -4.26 -26.48 8.78
CA GLU A 175 -4.67 -26.96 10.10
C GLU A 175 -3.69 -26.43 11.15
N ILE A 176 -4.26 -25.95 12.27
CA ILE A 176 -3.52 -25.35 13.37
C ILE A 176 -3.63 -26.30 14.56
N ILE A 177 -2.49 -26.72 15.09
CA ILE A 177 -2.41 -27.63 16.24
C ILE A 177 -1.62 -26.90 17.32
N MET A 178 -2.09 -26.90 18.56
CA MET A 178 -1.39 -26.24 19.66
C MET A 178 -1.13 -27.21 20.80
N SER A 179 0.01 -27.06 21.47
CA SER A 179 0.26 -27.75 22.73
C SER A 179 -0.71 -27.26 23.81
N ARG A 180 -0.98 -28.08 24.83
CA ARG A 180 -1.93 -27.74 25.91
C ARG A 180 -1.54 -26.47 26.68
N ASP A 181 -0.25 -26.19 26.77
CA ASP A 181 0.32 -24.99 27.39
C ASP A 181 0.46 -23.81 26.41
N CYS A 182 0.02 -23.98 25.16
CA CYS A 182 0.13 -23.02 24.06
C CYS A 182 1.56 -22.51 23.78
N ARG A 183 2.60 -23.20 24.25
CA ARG A 183 4.00 -22.81 23.97
C ARG A 183 4.47 -23.25 22.59
N THR A 184 3.81 -24.26 22.03
CA THR A 184 4.09 -24.78 20.69
C THR A 184 2.85 -24.69 19.82
N ILE A 185 3.05 -24.23 18.60
CA ILE A 185 2.03 -24.23 17.54
C ILE A 185 2.59 -25.01 16.34
N LEU A 186 1.80 -25.90 15.75
CA LEU A 186 2.14 -26.60 14.52
C LEU A 186 1.20 -26.16 13.42
N LEU A 187 1.73 -25.95 12.22
CA LEU A 187 0.94 -25.68 11.02
C LEU A 187 1.07 -26.86 10.04
N ASN A 188 -0.07 -27.46 9.73
CA ASN A 188 -0.18 -28.58 8.81
C ASN A 188 -0.93 -28.16 7.53
N PRO A 189 -0.24 -27.95 6.39
CA PRO A 189 -0.90 -27.57 5.14
C PRO A 189 -1.72 -28.71 4.51
N GLN A 190 -1.57 -29.94 4.98
CA GLN A 190 -2.28 -31.14 4.50
C GLN A 190 -3.29 -31.68 5.52
N GLY A 191 -3.58 -30.90 6.57
CA GLY A 191 -4.48 -31.31 7.64
C GLY A 191 -5.95 -31.36 7.22
N LYS A 192 -6.72 -32.22 7.88
CA LYS A 192 -8.15 -32.38 7.59
C LYS A 192 -8.99 -31.26 8.19
N ASN A 193 -8.59 -30.75 9.36
CA ASN A 193 -9.28 -29.65 10.04
C ASN A 193 -8.62 -28.31 9.69
N ALA A 194 -8.49 -28.06 8.38
CA ALA A 194 -7.81 -26.88 7.88
C ALA A 194 -8.65 -25.62 8.03
N HIS A 195 -8.00 -24.56 8.50
CA HIS A 195 -8.54 -23.22 8.52
C HIS A 195 -8.25 -22.49 7.20
N ASP A 196 -9.20 -21.66 6.76
CA ASP A 196 -9.05 -20.82 5.57
C ASP A 196 -8.44 -19.46 5.92
N PHE A 197 -7.14 -19.31 5.61
CA PHE A 197 -6.44 -18.04 5.73
C PHE A 197 -6.76 -17.10 4.56
N THR A 198 -6.79 -15.80 4.85
CA THR A 198 -6.90 -14.76 3.83
C THR A 198 -5.66 -14.75 2.92
N LYS A 199 -5.73 -13.99 1.81
CA LYS A 199 -4.56 -13.73 0.95
C LYS A 199 -3.42 -13.01 1.67
N ALA A 200 -3.72 -12.35 2.79
CA ALA A 200 -2.73 -11.69 3.65
C ALA A 200 -2.13 -12.63 4.70
N GLY A 201 -2.55 -13.91 4.73
CA GLY A 201 -2.10 -14.90 5.72
C GLY A 201 -2.66 -14.63 7.11
N THR A 202 -3.90 -14.16 7.19
CA THR A 202 -4.59 -13.89 8.46
C THR A 202 -5.82 -14.76 8.63
N ILE A 203 -6.17 -15.08 9.87
CA ILE A 203 -7.44 -15.66 10.28
C ILE A 203 -7.86 -15.05 11.62
N LYS A 204 -9.17 -14.91 11.86
CA LYS A 204 -9.72 -14.49 13.14
C LYS A 204 -10.24 -15.71 13.91
N ASN A 205 -9.79 -15.87 15.15
CA ASN A 205 -10.26 -16.85 16.11
C ASN A 205 -10.28 -16.21 17.50
N THR A 206 -11.47 -15.91 18.01
CA THR A 206 -11.67 -15.27 19.33
C THR A 206 -11.46 -16.24 20.47
N ASP A 207 -11.73 -17.53 20.30
CA ASP A 207 -11.57 -18.54 21.36
C ASP A 207 -10.08 -18.70 21.71
N LEU A 208 -9.20 -18.50 20.72
CA LEU A 208 -7.76 -18.49 20.89
C LEU A 208 -7.30 -17.36 21.83
N THR A 209 -7.93 -16.19 21.83
CA THR A 209 -7.51 -15.10 22.73
C THR A 209 -7.90 -15.37 24.16
N GLU A 210 -9.08 -15.95 24.38
CA GLU A 210 -9.54 -16.36 25.70
C GLU A 210 -8.59 -17.43 26.29
N LEU A 211 -8.23 -18.44 25.48
CA LEU A 211 -7.29 -19.48 25.86
C LEU A 211 -5.92 -18.92 26.27
N LEU A 212 -5.34 -18.04 25.45
CA LEU A 212 -4.03 -17.43 25.70
C LEU A 212 -4.07 -16.47 26.91
N SER A 213 -5.17 -15.75 27.11
CA SER A 213 -5.38 -14.87 28.27
C SER A 213 -5.44 -15.66 29.57
N ARG A 214 -6.12 -16.82 29.58
CA ARG A 214 -6.18 -17.72 30.74
C ARG A 214 -4.79 -18.21 31.16
N LEU A 215 -3.91 -18.41 30.18
CA LEU A 215 -2.51 -18.79 30.39
C LEU A 215 -1.59 -17.61 30.73
N LYS A 216 -2.15 -16.40 30.88
CA LYS A 216 -1.42 -15.15 31.22
C LYS A 216 -0.31 -14.81 30.23
N LEU A 217 -0.48 -15.16 28.95
CA LEU A 217 0.45 -14.77 27.89
C LEU A 217 0.21 -13.31 27.49
N ALA A 218 1.29 -12.54 27.35
CA ALA A 218 1.22 -11.15 26.94
C ALA A 218 0.96 -11.05 25.43
N PHE A 219 0.00 -10.20 25.05
CA PHE A 219 -0.27 -9.90 23.65
C PHE A 219 0.59 -8.73 23.15
N PRO A 220 0.94 -8.70 21.85
CA PRO A 220 0.76 -9.79 20.88
C PRO A 220 1.66 -10.99 21.19
N VAL A 221 1.11 -12.20 21.02
CA VAL A 221 1.85 -13.45 21.23
C VAL A 221 2.61 -13.79 19.95
N PHE A 222 3.91 -14.06 20.06
CA PHE A 222 4.77 -14.35 18.93
C PHE A 222 5.26 -15.80 18.97
N TYR A 223 5.32 -16.46 17.81
CA TYR A 223 5.99 -17.74 17.66
C TYR A 223 7.04 -17.66 16.56
N LYS A 224 8.26 -18.11 16.84
CA LYS A 224 9.30 -18.33 15.81
C LYS A 224 9.08 -19.69 15.18
N VAL A 225 9.03 -19.72 13.86
CA VAL A 225 8.62 -20.92 13.11
C VAL A 225 9.78 -21.49 12.31
N THR A 226 9.96 -22.79 12.41
CA THR A 226 10.90 -23.58 11.62
C THR A 226 10.17 -24.75 10.97
N TRP A 227 10.77 -25.33 9.93
CA TRP A 227 10.27 -26.56 9.34
C TRP A 227 10.85 -27.75 10.11
N ASP A 228 9.98 -28.62 10.60
CA ASP A 228 10.34 -29.87 11.26
C ASP A 228 10.35 -31.00 10.22
N GLN A 229 11.54 -31.54 9.93
CA GLN A 229 11.71 -32.56 8.89
C GLN A 229 11.13 -33.92 9.29
N GLU A 230 11.13 -34.24 10.57
CA GLU A 230 10.67 -35.53 11.09
C GLU A 230 9.14 -35.59 11.05
N MET A 231 8.49 -34.57 11.61
CA MET A 231 7.03 -34.47 11.61
C MET A 231 6.46 -34.03 10.27
N LYS A 232 7.28 -33.45 9.39
CA LYS A 232 6.86 -32.78 8.14
C LYS A 232 5.81 -31.70 8.37
N LEU A 233 6.04 -30.90 9.42
CA LEU A 233 5.16 -29.82 9.85
C LEU A 233 5.96 -28.55 10.10
N TRP A 234 5.31 -27.40 10.02
CA TRP A 234 5.91 -26.16 10.50
C TRP A 234 5.72 -26.08 12.01
N LYS A 235 6.81 -26.03 12.76
CA LYS A 235 6.81 -25.94 14.21
C LYS A 235 7.14 -24.53 14.65
N GLY A 236 6.22 -23.91 15.39
CA GLY A 236 6.36 -22.61 16.02
C GLY A 236 6.59 -22.74 17.52
N GLU A 237 7.66 -22.15 18.02
CA GLU A 237 7.93 -22.06 19.46
C GLU A 237 7.71 -20.63 19.94
N LEU A 238 7.09 -20.51 21.13
CA LEU A 238 6.74 -19.23 21.73
C LEU A 238 7.99 -18.35 21.91
N ASP A 239 7.98 -17.19 21.26
CA ASP A 239 9.01 -16.16 21.34
C ASP A 239 8.64 -15.21 22.46
N ILE A 240 9.14 -15.49 23.66
CA ILE A 240 8.96 -14.60 24.81
C ILE A 240 9.99 -13.48 24.66
N PRO A 241 9.57 -12.21 24.45
CA PRO A 241 10.52 -11.11 24.47
C PRO A 241 11.19 -11.06 25.84
N ASP A 242 12.52 -11.07 25.86
CA ASP A 242 13.29 -10.91 27.09
C ASP A 242 12.77 -9.72 27.87
N LYS A 243 12.43 -9.93 29.15
CA LYS A 243 12.13 -8.83 30.07
C LYS A 243 13.41 -8.02 30.22
N LYS A 244 13.49 -6.89 29.53
CA LYS A 244 14.45 -5.82 29.85
C LYS A 244 14.02 -5.09 31.11
#